data_AF-A0A0T5Z2N6-F1
#
_entry.id   AF-A0A0T5Z2N6-F1
#
_cell.length_a   1.000
_cell.length_b   1.000
_cell.length_c   1.000
_cell.angle_alpha   90.00
_cell.angle_beta   90.00
_cell.angle_gamma   90.00
#
_symmetry.space_group_name_H-M   'P 1'
#
loop_
_entity.id
_entity.type
_entity.pdbx_description
1 polymer ?
#
loop_
_entity_poly.entity_id
_entity_poly.type
_entity_poly.pdbx_seq_one_letter_code
_entity_poly.pdbx_strand_id
1 'polypeptide(L)'
;MGSKDFSVFKAGGAALQRFLQLGSLLAAIGFAALLGGCGGGSVEGESGDVWVGLTDAAGDFATYTVDVTAITLKKANGVVVETLPLQTTVDFAQYVDMTEFLTAATVPSGFYVAGTLSLDYSNAVIQVENAAGEIVDV
;
A
#
# COMPACT_ATOMS: atom_id res chain seq x y z
N MET A 1 17.72 14.02 -10.67
CA MET A 1 17.29 12.62 -10.45
C MET A 1 17.23 12.39 -8.94
N GLY A 2 16.15 12.83 -8.28
CA GLY A 2 16.01 12.75 -6.83
C GLY A 2 15.22 11.50 -6.45
N SER A 3 15.85 10.56 -5.76
CA SER A 3 15.16 9.42 -5.15
C SER A 3 14.35 9.91 -3.96
N LYS A 4 13.02 9.74 -4.00
CA LYS A 4 12.17 9.95 -2.82
C LYS A 4 12.18 8.67 -1.99
N ASP A 5 12.66 8.77 -0.76
CA ASP A 5 12.70 7.66 0.19
C ASP A 5 11.27 7.32 0.66
N PHE A 6 10.88 6.07 0.49
CA PHE A 6 9.61 5.53 1.00
C PHE A 6 9.88 4.78 2.31
N SER A 7 9.38 5.32 3.42
CA SER A 7 9.51 4.71 4.74
C SER A 7 8.27 3.88 5.09
N VAL A 8 8.41 2.56 4.97
CA VAL A 8 7.46 1.59 5.53
C VAL A 8 7.75 1.42 7.01
N PHE A 9 6.84 1.88 7.88
CA PHE A 9 6.92 1.60 9.31
C PHE A 9 6.47 0.16 9.60
N LYS A 10 7.41 -0.67 10.04
CA LYS A 10 7.13 -1.98 10.63
C LYS A 10 6.84 -1.79 12.11
N ALA A 11 5.60 -2.05 12.53
CA ALA A 11 5.29 -2.25 13.94
C ALA A 11 5.94 -3.57 14.40
N GLY A 12 7.11 -3.48 15.02
CA GLY A 12 7.78 -4.61 15.66
C GLY A 12 7.06 -4.97 16.96
N GLY A 13 6.34 -6.09 16.97
CA GLY A 13 5.81 -6.69 18.20
C GLY A 13 6.95 -7.00 19.17
N ALA A 14 6.88 -6.42 20.36
CA ALA A 14 7.90 -6.54 21.39
C ALA A 14 8.07 -8.00 21.84
N ALA A 15 9.31 -8.49 21.75
CA ALA A 15 9.75 -9.72 22.36
C ALA A 15 9.73 -9.58 23.89
N LEU A 16 8.78 -10.24 24.56
CA LEU A 16 8.76 -10.36 26.01
C LEU A 16 9.75 -11.44 26.45
N GLN A 17 11.03 -11.09 26.39
CA GLN A 17 12.13 -11.90 26.91
C GLN A 17 12.38 -11.56 28.39
N ARG A 18 12.54 -12.62 29.18
CA ARG A 18 13.24 -12.69 30.47
C ARG A 18 12.49 -12.19 31.72
N PHE A 19 11.75 -13.10 32.33
CA PHE A 19 11.85 -13.30 33.78
C PHE A 19 11.95 -14.79 34.06
N LEU A 20 13.17 -15.24 34.31
CA LEU A 20 13.48 -16.58 34.78
C LEU A 20 13.85 -16.47 36.26
N GLN A 21 13.33 -17.42 37.04
CA GLN A 21 13.83 -17.91 38.33
C GLN A 21 13.42 -17.13 39.59
N LEU A 22 12.50 -17.71 40.37
CA LEU A 22 12.77 -18.39 41.64
C LEU A 22 11.42 -18.87 42.23
N GLY A 23 11.22 -20.17 42.41
CA GLY A 23 10.00 -20.64 43.11
C GLY A 23 9.71 -22.13 43.01
N SER A 24 10.32 -22.89 43.92
CA SER A 24 9.87 -24.17 44.48
C SER A 24 9.56 -25.37 43.55
N LEU A 25 10.55 -26.27 43.54
CA LEU A 25 10.41 -27.72 43.57
C LEU A 25 9.26 -28.16 44.51
N LEU A 26 8.50 -29.20 44.13
CA LEU A 26 7.44 -29.95 44.87
C LEU A 26 5.97 -29.63 44.51
N ALA A 27 5.53 -30.11 43.34
CA ALA A 27 4.19 -30.68 43.17
C ALA A 27 4.24 -31.71 42.04
N ALA A 28 4.52 -32.95 42.42
CA ALA A 28 4.54 -34.10 41.54
C ALA A 28 3.11 -34.47 41.10
N ILE A 29 2.99 -34.87 39.83
CA ILE A 29 2.03 -35.86 39.32
C ILE A 29 0.54 -35.47 39.46
N GLY A 30 -0.03 -34.90 38.40
CA GLY A 30 -1.49 -34.76 38.35
C GLY A 30 -2.09 -33.87 37.28
N PHE A 31 -1.49 -33.71 36.09
CA PHE A 31 -2.21 -33.09 34.96
C PHE A 31 -1.61 -33.43 33.58
N ALA A 32 -1.32 -34.71 33.35
CA ALA A 32 -0.85 -35.19 32.05
C ALA A 32 -2.01 -35.55 31.09
N ALA A 33 -3.13 -34.81 31.13
CA ALA A 33 -4.34 -35.19 30.39
C ALA A 33 -5.21 -34.01 29.91
N LEU A 34 -4.63 -32.90 29.45
CA LEU A 34 -5.33 -31.93 28.58
C LEU A 34 -4.51 -31.50 27.35
N LEU A 35 -3.60 -32.34 26.88
CA LEU A 35 -3.00 -32.19 25.55
C LEU A 35 -3.96 -32.78 24.51
N GLY A 36 -5.13 -32.16 24.37
CA GLY A 36 -6.19 -32.59 23.47
C GLY A 36 -6.90 -31.38 22.88
N GLY A 37 -6.42 -30.94 21.72
CA GLY A 37 -7.19 -30.08 20.83
C GLY A 37 -7.07 -28.58 21.08
N CYS A 38 -6.13 -27.94 20.38
CA CYS A 38 -6.52 -26.79 19.56
C CYS A 38 -6.18 -27.18 18.13
N GLY A 39 -7.22 -27.64 17.42
CA GLY A 39 -7.15 -28.01 16.02
C GLY A 39 -6.73 -26.81 15.19
N GLY A 40 -5.98 -27.09 14.12
CA GLY A 40 -5.50 -26.09 13.18
C GLY A 40 -6.63 -25.16 12.76
N GLY A 41 -6.49 -23.88 13.14
CA GLY A 41 -7.11 -22.82 12.37
C GLY A 41 -6.46 -22.88 11.00
N SER A 42 -7.21 -23.33 10.00
CA SER A 42 -6.91 -22.97 8.63
C SER A 42 -6.77 -21.45 8.62
N VAL A 43 -5.57 -20.95 8.34
CA VAL A 43 -5.39 -19.59 7.83
C VAL A 43 -6.10 -19.56 6.48
N GLU A 44 -7.42 -19.45 6.49
CA GLU A 44 -8.12 -18.89 5.34
C GLU A 44 -7.52 -17.51 5.14
N GLY A 45 -7.02 -17.29 3.93
CA GLY A 45 -6.07 -16.23 3.61
C GLY A 45 -6.39 -14.92 4.31
N GLU A 46 -5.60 -14.59 5.32
CA GLU A 46 -5.71 -13.31 6.01
C GLU A 46 -5.63 -12.20 4.97
N SER A 47 -6.48 -11.18 5.05
CA SER A 47 -6.50 -10.05 4.13
C SER A 47 -6.48 -8.74 4.91
N GLY A 48 -6.02 -7.67 4.27
CA GLY A 48 -6.02 -6.32 4.84
C GLY A 48 -6.33 -5.28 3.78
N ASP A 49 -6.73 -4.09 4.21
CA ASP A 49 -7.10 -3.01 3.30
C ASP A 49 -5.89 -2.13 2.96
N VAL A 50 -5.76 -1.82 1.68
CA VAL A 50 -4.78 -0.86 1.15
C VAL A 50 -5.54 0.32 0.57
N TRP A 51 -5.16 1.51 1.02
CA TRP A 51 -5.64 2.78 0.51
C TRP A 51 -4.52 3.40 -0.33
N VAL A 52 -4.83 3.77 -1.57
CA VAL A 52 -3.86 4.44 -2.45
C VAL A 52 -4.35 5.85 -2.71
N GLY A 53 -3.52 6.82 -2.33
CA GLY A 53 -3.72 8.22 -2.63
C GLY A 53 -2.64 8.76 -3.56
N LEU A 54 -2.99 9.72 -4.40
CA LEU A 54 -2.07 10.43 -5.29
C LEU A 54 -1.97 11.89 -4.89
N THR A 55 -0.76 12.44 -5.02
CA THR A 55 -0.45 13.86 -4.86
C THR A 55 0.66 14.19 -5.84
N ASP A 56 0.65 15.40 -6.38
CA ASP A 56 1.67 15.86 -7.31
C ASP A 56 2.57 16.93 -6.67
N ALA A 57 3.75 17.13 -7.24
CA ALA A 57 4.59 18.28 -6.90
C ALA A 57 4.09 19.52 -7.64
N ALA A 58 4.37 20.70 -7.09
CA ALA A 58 4.10 21.95 -7.80
C ALA A 58 4.80 21.97 -9.17
N GLY A 59 4.05 22.37 -10.20
CA GLY A 59 4.52 22.47 -11.58
C GLY A 59 3.77 23.57 -12.35
N ASP A 60 4.19 23.83 -13.58
CA ASP A 60 3.67 24.91 -14.44
C ASP A 60 2.51 24.45 -15.34
N PHE A 61 1.80 23.40 -14.95
CA PHE A 61 0.68 22.87 -15.71
C PHE A 61 -0.62 23.56 -15.30
N ALA A 62 -1.36 24.09 -16.27
CA ALA A 62 -2.72 24.56 -16.08
C ALA A 62 -3.72 23.39 -16.02
N THR A 63 -3.42 22.30 -16.73
CA THR A 63 -4.17 21.04 -16.69
C THR A 63 -3.20 19.91 -16.96
N TYR A 64 -3.32 18.82 -16.21
CA TYR A 64 -2.56 17.60 -16.47
C TYR A 64 -3.45 16.37 -16.24
N THR A 65 -4.33 16.13 -17.21
CA THR A 65 -5.28 15.03 -17.19
C THR A 65 -4.71 13.77 -17.85
N VAL A 66 -4.61 12.66 -17.11
CA VAL A 66 -4.10 11.36 -17.60
C VAL A 66 -4.97 10.23 -17.05
N ASP A 67 -5.11 9.17 -17.85
CA ASP A 67 -5.82 7.97 -17.40
C ASP A 67 -4.92 7.09 -16.54
N VAL A 68 -5.36 6.81 -15.31
CA VAL A 68 -4.80 5.77 -14.45
C VAL A 68 -5.50 4.45 -14.79
N THR A 69 -4.75 3.52 -15.36
CA THR A 69 -5.31 2.28 -15.93
C THR A 69 -5.12 1.05 -15.05
N ALA A 70 -4.10 1.05 -14.18
CA ALA A 70 -3.86 -0.04 -13.24
C ALA A 70 -3.05 0.44 -12.02
N ILE A 71 -3.32 -0.17 -10.87
CA ILE A 71 -2.50 -0.05 -9.67
C ILE A 71 -2.23 -1.45 -9.14
N THR A 72 -1.02 -1.95 -9.32
CA THR A 72 -0.67 -3.31 -8.91
C THR A 72 0.33 -3.34 -7.77
N LEU A 73 0.23 -4.37 -6.94
CA LEU A 73 1.19 -4.68 -5.88
C LEU A 73 1.83 -6.04 -6.14
N LYS A 74 3.16 -6.10 -6.16
CA LYS A 74 3.93 -7.33 -6.34
C LYS A 74 4.40 -7.87 -4.99
N LYS A 75 4.03 -9.12 -4.70
CA LYS A 75 4.51 -9.88 -3.53
C LYS A 75 5.94 -10.35 -3.74
N ALA A 76 6.66 -10.58 -2.63
CA ALA A 76 8.02 -11.13 -2.63
C ALA A 76 8.13 -12.50 -3.34
N ASN A 77 7.03 -13.28 -3.35
CA ASN A 77 6.93 -14.56 -4.04
C ASN A 77 6.60 -14.43 -5.54
N GLY A 78 6.48 -13.22 -6.07
CA GLY A 78 6.21 -12.94 -7.48
C GLY A 78 4.74 -12.76 -7.86
N VAL A 79 3.78 -13.06 -6.97
CA VAL A 79 2.35 -12.83 -7.22
C VAL A 79 2.07 -11.33 -7.37
N VAL A 80 1.26 -10.96 -8.37
CA VAL A 80 0.82 -9.59 -8.61
C VAL A 80 -0.67 -9.49 -8.28
N VAL A 81 -1.05 -8.45 -7.53
CA VAL A 81 -2.42 -8.16 -7.12
C VAL A 81 -2.82 -6.82 -7.73
N GLU A 82 -3.92 -6.79 -8.48
CA GLU A 82 -4.54 -5.55 -8.98
C GLU A 82 -5.39 -4.92 -7.87
N THR A 83 -5.32 -3.61 -7.72
CA THR A 83 -6.03 -2.86 -6.68
C THR A 83 -6.94 -1.77 -7.24
N LEU A 84 -6.83 -1.43 -8.52
CA LEU A 84 -7.71 -0.47 -9.16
C LEU A 84 -8.93 -1.19 -9.77
N PRO A 85 -10.16 -0.92 -9.30
CA PRO A 85 -11.35 -1.63 -9.78
C PRO A 85 -11.78 -1.20 -11.19
N LEU A 86 -11.49 0.04 -11.57
CA LEU A 86 -11.81 0.62 -12.86
C LEU A 86 -10.80 1.71 -13.21
N GLN A 87 -10.48 1.85 -14.49
CA GLN A 87 -9.72 2.97 -15.03
C GLN A 87 -10.35 4.30 -14.62
N THR A 88 -9.52 5.25 -14.20
CA THR A 88 -9.98 6.58 -13.79
C THR A 88 -9.11 7.66 -14.42
N THR A 89 -9.75 8.71 -14.92
CA THR A 89 -9.06 9.89 -15.45
C THR A 89 -8.77 10.85 -14.31
N VAL A 90 -7.53 11.33 -14.21
CA VAL A 90 -7.03 12.14 -13.09
C VAL A 90 -6.38 13.41 -13.59
N ASP A 91 -6.77 14.56 -13.02
CA ASP A 91 -6.08 15.84 -13.24
C ASP A 91 -5.06 16.10 -12.12
N PHE A 92 -3.79 15.82 -12.39
CA PHE A 92 -2.70 15.96 -11.42
C PHE A 92 -2.40 17.41 -11.04
N ALA A 93 -2.74 18.38 -11.91
CA ALA A 93 -2.51 19.80 -11.63
C ALA A 93 -3.33 20.29 -10.42
N GLN A 94 -4.45 19.62 -10.10
CA GLN A 94 -5.28 19.95 -8.94
C GLN A 94 -4.75 19.38 -7.61
N TYR A 95 -3.76 18.48 -7.63
CA TYR A 95 -3.35 17.68 -6.46
C TYR A 95 -2.00 18.12 -5.86
N VAL A 96 -1.55 19.33 -6.17
CA VAL A 96 -0.34 19.92 -5.61
C VAL A 96 -0.49 20.13 -4.10
N ASP A 97 -1.66 20.58 -3.66
CA ASP A 97 -1.93 20.92 -2.26
C ASP A 97 -2.75 19.85 -1.51
N MET A 98 -3.28 18.85 -2.22
CA MET A 98 -4.17 17.83 -1.66
C MET A 98 -3.84 16.45 -2.20
N THR A 99 -3.93 15.44 -1.33
CA THR A 99 -3.92 14.03 -1.75
C THR A 99 -5.33 13.57 -2.07
N GLU A 100 -5.54 13.00 -3.26
CA GLU A 100 -6.81 12.36 -3.63
C GLU A 100 -6.71 10.83 -3.50
N PHE A 101 -7.75 10.20 -2.94
CA PHE A 101 -7.84 8.75 -2.84
C PHE A 101 -8.40 8.15 -4.13
N LEU A 102 -7.64 7.25 -4.75
CA LEU A 102 -8.09 6.56 -5.98
C LEU A 102 -8.67 5.18 -5.73
N THR A 103 -8.18 4.45 -4.74
CA THR A 103 -8.70 3.11 -4.45
C THR A 103 -8.56 2.71 -2.99
N ALA A 104 -9.49 1.86 -2.58
CA ALA A 104 -9.49 1.09 -1.35
C ALA A 104 -9.66 -0.39 -1.75
N ALA A 105 -8.61 -1.19 -1.59
CA ALA A 105 -8.62 -2.58 -2.02
C ALA A 105 -8.29 -3.50 -0.85
N THR A 106 -9.13 -4.51 -0.63
CA THR A 106 -8.79 -5.63 0.25
C THR A 106 -7.81 -6.54 -0.47
N VAL A 107 -6.58 -6.62 0.02
CA VAL A 107 -5.51 -7.43 -0.56
C VAL A 107 -5.16 -8.60 0.35
N PRO A 108 -4.77 -9.77 -0.19
CA PRO A 108 -4.38 -10.89 0.66
C PRO A 108 -3.06 -10.58 1.38
N SER A 109 -2.88 -11.12 2.57
CA SER A 109 -1.70 -10.93 3.40
C SER A 109 -0.43 -11.41 2.69
N GLY A 110 0.68 -10.80 3.07
CA GLY A 110 1.99 -11.11 2.53
C GLY A 110 2.91 -9.90 2.49
N PHE A 111 4.18 -10.16 2.15
CA PHE A 111 5.18 -9.12 1.96
C PHE A 111 5.13 -8.62 0.52
N TYR A 112 4.78 -7.35 0.34
CA TYR A 112 4.81 -6.66 -0.94
C TYR A 112 6.15 -5.93 -1.08
N VAL A 113 6.76 -6.05 -2.26
CA VAL A 113 8.11 -5.54 -2.55
C VAL A 113 8.12 -4.47 -3.65
N ALA A 114 7.01 -4.29 -4.35
CA ALA A 114 6.85 -3.21 -5.32
C ALA A 114 5.35 -2.85 -5.49
N GLY A 115 5.10 -1.58 -5.79
CA GLY A 115 3.85 -1.11 -6.37
C GLY A 115 4.11 -0.60 -7.79
N THR A 116 3.12 -0.68 -8.68
CA THR A 116 3.21 -0.14 -10.04
C THR A 116 1.91 0.58 -10.39
N LEU A 117 2.04 1.85 -10.75
CA LEU A 117 0.99 2.70 -11.30
C LEU A 117 1.16 2.72 -12.82
N SER A 118 0.12 2.32 -13.56
CA SER A 118 0.12 2.40 -15.02
C SER A 118 -0.70 3.61 -15.47
N LEU A 119 -0.11 4.40 -16.36
CA LEU A 119 -0.72 5.61 -16.92
C LEU A 119 -0.88 5.43 -18.43
N ASP A 120 -2.04 5.80 -18.97
CA ASP A 120 -2.28 5.90 -20.41
C ASP A 120 -2.42 7.37 -20.81
N TYR A 121 -1.53 7.78 -21.73
CA TYR A 121 -1.44 9.14 -22.23
C TYR A 121 -2.19 9.35 -23.56
N SER A 122 -2.82 8.30 -24.11
CA SER A 122 -3.45 8.34 -25.43
C SER A 122 -4.58 9.38 -25.53
N ASN A 123 -5.26 9.64 -24.41
CA ASN A 123 -6.32 10.66 -24.28
C ASN A 123 -5.92 11.78 -23.32
N ALA A 124 -4.63 11.94 -23.02
CA ALA A 124 -4.19 12.95 -22.06
C ALA A 124 -4.45 14.36 -22.59
N VAL A 125 -4.84 15.25 -21.68
CA VAL A 125 -4.91 16.69 -21.93
C VAL A 125 -3.89 17.35 -21.01
N ILE A 126 -2.86 17.91 -21.61
CA ILE A 126 -1.76 18.56 -20.89
C ILE A 126 -1.66 19.98 -21.42
N GLN A 127 -1.82 20.94 -20.52
CA GLN A 127 -1.85 22.36 -20.85
C GLN A 127 -0.88 23.13 -19.98
N VAL A 128 -0.18 24.08 -20.59
CA VAL A 128 0.77 24.98 -19.93
C VAL A 128 0.43 26.43 -20.26
N GLU A 129 0.85 27.35 -19.40
CA GLU A 129 0.80 28.79 -19.70
C GLU A 129 2.05 29.20 -20.48
N ASN A 130 1.86 29.83 -21.65
CA ASN A 130 2.97 30.32 -22.46
C ASN A 130 3.49 31.69 -21.94
N ALA A 131 4.56 32.20 -22.55
CA ALA A 131 5.15 33.49 -22.15
C ALA A 131 4.23 34.72 -22.34
N ALA A 132 3.14 34.59 -23.11
CA ALA A 132 2.12 35.62 -23.31
C ALA A 132 0.96 35.50 -22.31
N GLY A 133 0.96 34.48 -21.43
CA GLY A 133 -0.10 34.21 -20.47
C GLY A 133 -1.28 33.40 -21.05
N GLU A 134 -1.09 32.76 -22.21
CA GLU A 134 -2.13 31.97 -22.86
C GLU A 134 -1.97 30.49 -22.53
N ILE A 135 -3.10 29.81 -22.29
CA ILE A 135 -3.12 28.37 -22.09
C ILE A 135 -3.02 27.66 -23.44
N VAL A 136 -2.04 26.77 -23.57
CA VAL A 136 -1.76 26.01 -24.79
C VAL A 136 -1.60 24.53 -24.50
N ASP A 137 -2.11 23.69 -25.41
CA ASP A 137 -1.84 22.25 -25.39
C ASP A 137 -0.36 21.98 -25.77
N VAL A 138 0.24 20.97 -25.13
CA VAL A 138 1.61 20.50 -25.41
C VAL A 138 1.66 19.16 -26.14
#